data_AF-A0AAN7ALX0-F1
#
_entry.id   AF-A0AAN7ALX0-F1
#
_cell.length_a   1.000
_cell.length_b   1.000
_cell.length_c   1.000
_cell.angle_alpha   90.00
_cell.angle_beta   90.00
_cell.angle_gamma   90.00
#
_symmetry.space_group_name_H-M   'P 1'
#
loop_
_entity.id
_entity.type
_entity.pdbx_description
1 polymer ?
#
loop_
_entity_poly.entity_id
_entity_poly.type
_entity_poly.pdbx_seq_one_letter_code
_entity_poly.pdbx_strand_id
1 'polypeptide(L)'
;MASNPPTIITLKQTFLQTQTRTLSQPLAPSRSWRNSNSNFSPDASSNNQDGQRQRPIPEKQLDDALQKLNHRLAQHCRRVYAPQTTRHIAEQLDALYYSSSASAVPDDGDDEEAGLEGVGVNTASDLADEKIISSLPSTWESQEQEEKEREKYAELVSQLNALNQQRKETESRLAKLHHLQSLLQPFVPAQENVQQNLVTKNGEIEEELSKMRMLLARVGGRVGALVGEDEGNSSSGSLFSERDGSEDKEKGDRMEGVEMSEKKKVEGLLGLF
;
A
#
# COMPACT_ATOMS: atom_id res chain seq x y z
N MET A 1 -17.97 15.38 12.41
CA MET A 1 -16.52 15.14 12.22
C MET A 1 -16.22 13.79 12.84
N ALA A 2 -16.09 12.73 12.03
CA ALA A 2 -15.79 11.41 12.54
C ALA A 2 -14.37 11.45 13.15
N SER A 3 -14.27 11.15 14.44
CA SER A 3 -12.96 10.96 15.09
C SER A 3 -12.29 9.76 14.44
N ASN A 4 -11.06 9.94 13.93
CA ASN A 4 -10.24 8.83 13.47
C ASN A 4 -10.20 7.72 14.53
N PRO A 5 -10.14 6.44 14.11
CA PRO A 5 -10.08 5.33 15.06
C PRO A 5 -8.88 5.53 16.01
N PRO A 6 -9.05 5.29 17.32
CA PRO A 6 -8.00 5.52 18.28
C PRO A 6 -6.83 4.58 18.00
N THR A 7 -5.64 5.14 17.79
CA THR A 7 -4.41 4.35 17.65
C THR A 7 -3.99 3.79 19.01
N ILE A 8 -3.23 2.70 19.02
CA ILE A 8 -2.71 2.07 20.25
C ILE A 8 -1.96 3.10 21.11
N ILE A 9 -1.18 3.97 20.49
CA ILE A 9 -0.47 5.07 21.17
C ILE A 9 -1.46 6.03 21.84
N THR A 10 -2.57 6.39 21.18
CA THR A 10 -3.59 7.25 21.80
C THR A 10 -4.30 6.56 22.97
N LEU A 11 -4.51 5.25 22.92
CA LEU A 11 -5.06 4.48 24.04
C LEU A 11 -4.10 4.44 25.23
N LYS A 12 -2.81 4.17 24.99
CA LYS A 12 -1.76 4.23 26.01
C LYS A 12 -1.66 5.63 26.63
N GLN A 13 -1.72 6.67 25.80
CA GLN A 13 -1.69 8.06 26.25
C GLN A 13 -2.91 8.39 27.11
N THR A 14 -4.13 8.02 26.70
CA THR A 14 -5.34 8.29 27.49
C THR A 14 -5.32 7.52 28.81
N PHE A 15 -4.84 6.28 28.83
CA PHE A 15 -4.62 5.53 30.07
C PHE A 15 -3.64 6.25 31.01
N LEU A 16 -2.49 6.69 30.53
CA LEU A 16 -1.52 7.42 31.37
C LEU A 16 -2.11 8.73 31.89
N GLN A 17 -2.91 9.43 31.09
CA GLN A 17 -3.61 10.65 31.50
C GLN A 17 -4.67 10.37 32.58
N THR A 18 -5.43 9.27 32.49
CA THR A 18 -6.40 8.90 33.52
C THR A 18 -5.70 8.51 34.83
N GLN A 19 -4.62 7.73 34.77
CA GLN A 19 -3.83 7.39 35.95
C GLN A 19 -3.21 8.62 36.61
N THR A 20 -2.65 9.53 35.80
CA THR A 20 -2.11 10.80 36.28
C THR A 20 -3.19 11.64 36.94
N ARG A 21 -4.41 11.67 36.39
CA ARG A 21 -5.54 12.38 36.99
C ARG A 21 -5.89 11.81 38.36
N THR A 22 -5.94 10.48 38.50
CA THR A 22 -6.20 9.79 39.77
C THR A 22 -5.12 10.12 40.80
N LEU A 23 -3.84 10.09 40.41
CA LEU A 23 -2.72 10.44 41.29
C LEU A 23 -2.68 11.93 41.66
N SER A 24 -3.20 12.80 40.78
CA SER A 24 -3.28 14.25 41.00
C SER A 24 -4.47 14.70 41.84
N GLN A 25 -5.31 13.76 42.31
CA GLN A 25 -6.49 14.08 43.09
C GLN A 25 -6.08 14.78 44.41
N PRO A 26 -6.73 15.90 44.78
CA PRO A 26 -6.37 16.60 46.01
C PRO A 26 -6.59 15.70 47.21
N LEU A 27 -5.58 15.65 48.08
CA LEU A 27 -5.65 14.88 49.30
C LEU A 27 -6.62 15.58 50.27
N ALA A 28 -7.52 14.78 50.83
CA ALA A 28 -8.39 15.17 51.91
C ALA A 28 -8.21 14.19 53.08
N PRO A 29 -8.10 14.68 54.32
CA PRO A 29 -8.04 13.81 55.49
C PRO A 29 -9.33 13.00 55.59
N SER A 30 -9.19 11.72 55.95
CA SER A 30 -10.34 10.83 56.11
C SER A 30 -11.26 11.31 57.23
N ARG A 31 -12.56 11.02 57.10
CA ARG A 31 -13.56 11.38 58.14
C ARG A 31 -13.24 10.75 59.49
N SER A 32 -12.70 9.53 59.49
CA SER A 32 -12.23 8.86 60.70
C SER A 32 -11.08 9.60 61.39
N TRP A 33 -10.12 10.12 60.62
CA TRP A 33 -9.02 10.91 61.16
C TRP A 33 -9.51 12.23 61.76
N ARG A 34 -10.43 12.93 61.08
CA ARG A 34 -11.01 14.18 61.59
C ARG A 34 -11.71 13.98 62.94
N ASN A 35 -12.47 12.89 63.08
CA ASN A 35 -13.13 12.54 64.34
C ASN A 35 -12.13 12.23 65.46
N SER A 36 -11.04 11.53 65.16
CA SER A 36 -9.97 11.27 66.14
C SER A 36 -9.23 12.54 66.55
N ASN A 37 -8.99 13.47 65.62
CA ASN A 37 -8.37 14.76 65.90
C ASN A 37 -9.27 15.65 66.77
N SER A 38 -10.59 15.66 66.54
CA SER A 38 -11.54 16.46 67.34
C SER A 38 -11.83 15.87 68.73
N ASN A 39 -11.76 14.53 68.85
CA ASN A 39 -12.01 13.83 70.12
C ASN A 39 -10.81 13.90 71.08
N PHE A 40 -9.68 14.48 70.67
CA PHE A 40 -8.56 14.74 71.56
C PHE A 40 -8.92 15.88 72.53
N SER A 41 -9.51 15.51 73.67
CA SER A 41 -9.90 16.45 74.71
C SER A 41 -8.66 17.08 75.37
N PRO A 42 -8.63 18.41 75.57
CA PRO A 42 -7.52 19.10 76.26
C PRO A 42 -7.38 18.71 77.75
N ASP A 43 -8.36 17.99 78.31
CA ASP A 43 -8.43 17.59 79.72
C ASP A 43 -8.00 16.12 79.98
N ALA A 44 -7.57 15.39 78.95
CA ALA A 44 -6.96 14.07 79.10
C ALA A 44 -5.48 14.18 79.53
N SER A 45 -5.22 14.96 80.58
CA SER A 45 -3.89 15.24 81.13
C SER A 45 -3.48 14.29 82.25
N SER A 46 -3.98 13.05 82.28
CA SER A 46 -3.50 12.06 83.26
C SER A 46 -2.55 11.04 82.62
N ASN A 47 -1.27 11.18 82.98
CA ASN A 47 -0.27 10.11 83.04
C ASN A 47 0.26 9.52 81.73
N ASN A 48 0.90 10.34 80.89
CA ASN A 48 2.04 9.83 80.11
C ASN A 48 3.25 10.73 80.37
N GLN A 49 4.26 10.12 80.98
CA GLN A 49 5.48 10.74 81.51
C GLN A 49 6.53 10.94 80.41
N ASP A 50 6.10 11.19 79.17
CA ASP A 50 6.95 11.54 78.04
C ASP A 50 6.32 12.78 77.39
N GLY A 51 7.03 13.91 77.44
CA GLY A 51 6.51 15.28 77.25
C GLY A 51 5.97 15.68 75.86
N GLN A 52 5.44 14.74 75.07
CA GLN A 52 4.80 15.01 73.78
C GLN A 52 3.28 15.13 73.98
N ARG A 53 2.81 16.29 74.46
CA ARG A 53 1.38 16.61 74.51
C ARG A 53 0.83 16.71 73.08
N GLN A 54 0.14 15.66 72.59
CA GLN A 54 -0.47 15.66 71.26
C GLN A 54 -1.74 16.52 71.22
N ARG A 55 -1.63 17.85 71.29
CA ARG A 55 -2.80 18.74 71.15
C ARG A 55 -3.49 18.49 69.79
N PRO A 56 -4.83 18.64 69.72
CA PRO A 56 -5.55 18.57 68.45
C PRO A 56 -4.96 19.61 67.49
N ILE A 57 -4.68 19.19 66.26
CA ILE A 57 -4.15 20.10 65.24
C ILE A 57 -5.27 21.07 64.87
N PRO A 58 -5.06 22.40 64.95
CA PRO A 58 -6.09 23.36 64.61
C PRO A 58 -6.42 23.28 63.11
N GLU A 59 -7.71 23.20 62.79
CA GLU A 59 -8.24 23.05 61.43
C GLU A 59 -7.67 24.07 60.44
N LYS A 60 -7.42 25.31 60.87
CA LYS A 60 -6.81 26.35 60.02
C LYS A 60 -5.39 26.02 59.57
N GLN A 61 -4.57 25.44 60.45
CA GLN A 61 -3.20 25.04 60.10
C GLN A 61 -3.20 23.79 59.23
N LEU A 62 -4.15 22.88 59.49
CA LEU A 62 -4.39 21.70 58.67
C LEU A 62 -4.77 22.10 57.23
N ASP A 63 -5.76 22.99 57.09
CA ASP A 63 -6.25 23.43 55.78
C ASP A 63 -5.16 24.18 54.99
N ASP A 64 -4.38 25.06 55.63
CA ASP A 64 -3.25 25.74 54.98
C ASP A 64 -2.14 24.76 54.56
N ALA A 65 -1.81 23.79 55.41
CA ALA A 65 -0.84 22.74 55.06
C ALA A 65 -1.35 21.87 53.90
N LEU A 66 -2.63 21.49 53.91
CA LEU A 66 -3.26 20.72 52.83
C LEU A 66 -3.30 21.52 51.53
N GLN A 67 -3.63 22.80 51.57
CA GLN A 67 -3.61 23.67 50.39
C GLN A 67 -2.20 23.77 49.80
N LYS A 68 -1.17 23.97 50.64
CA LYS A 68 0.23 24.01 50.19
C LYS A 68 0.69 22.66 49.60
N LEU A 69 0.30 21.54 50.22
CA LEU A 69 0.62 20.20 49.72
C LEU A 69 -0.06 19.94 48.38
N ASN A 70 -1.37 20.18 48.29
CA ASN A 70 -2.14 19.97 47.06
C ASN A 70 -1.63 20.88 45.93
N HIS A 71 -1.20 22.10 46.25
CA HIS A 71 -0.56 22.99 45.27
C HIS A 71 0.77 22.43 44.77
N ARG A 72 1.65 21.96 45.67
CA ARG A 72 2.93 21.33 45.29
C ARG A 72 2.72 20.05 44.47
N LEU A 73 1.72 19.24 44.84
CA LEU A 73 1.36 18.03 44.11
C LEU A 73 0.90 18.37 42.69
N ALA A 74 -0.01 19.33 42.53
CA ALA A 74 -0.45 19.79 41.22
C ALA A 74 0.70 20.34 40.36
N GLN A 75 1.61 21.12 40.96
CA GLN A 75 2.81 21.61 40.28
C GLN A 75 3.74 20.46 39.85
N HIS A 76 3.96 19.48 40.73
CA HIS A 76 4.78 18.31 40.42
C HIS A 76 4.18 17.48 39.29
N CYS A 77 2.88 17.17 39.36
CA CYS A 77 2.19 16.42 38.32
C CYS A 77 2.26 17.14 36.96
N ARG A 78 2.08 18.47 36.93
CA ARG A 78 2.19 19.26 35.69
C ARG A 78 3.61 19.28 35.12
N ARG A 79 4.64 19.27 35.97
CA ARG A 79 6.05 19.31 35.54
C ARG A 79 6.56 17.94 35.08
N VAL A 80 6.18 16.87 35.77
CA VAL A 80 6.66 15.50 35.49
C VAL A 80 5.84 14.85 34.37
N TYR A 81 4.52 15.00 34.41
CA TYR A 81 3.60 14.43 33.42
C TYR A 81 3.15 15.50 32.42
N ALA A 82 4.12 16.13 31.76
CA ALA A 82 3.82 17.00 30.63
C ALA A 82 3.20 16.18 29.48
N PRO A 83 2.29 16.75 28.67
CA PRO A 83 1.63 16.01 27.60
C PRO A 83 2.63 15.38 26.60
N GLN A 84 3.77 16.04 26.39
CA GLN A 84 4.86 15.52 25.55
C GLN A 84 5.55 14.30 26.17
N THR A 85 5.80 14.31 27.48
CA THR A 85 6.43 13.16 28.16
C THR A 85 5.48 11.98 28.22
N THR A 86 4.18 12.21 28.43
CA THR A 86 3.16 11.15 28.37
C THR A 86 3.12 10.47 27.00
N ARG A 87 3.20 11.25 25.92
CA ARG A 87 3.27 10.70 24.56
C ARG A 87 4.55 9.90 24.34
N HIS A 88 5.70 10.45 24.74
CA HIS A 88 6.98 9.76 24.58
C HIS A 88 7.03 8.44 25.36
N ILE A 89 6.51 8.40 26.58
CA ILE A 89 6.41 7.17 27.38
C ILE A 89 5.47 6.16 26.71
N ALA A 90 4.36 6.62 26.13
CA ALA A 90 3.46 5.75 25.38
C ALA A 90 4.16 5.12 24.16
N GLU A 91 4.96 5.89 23.44
CA GLU A 91 5.79 5.42 22.31
C GLU A 91 6.89 4.45 22.78
N GLN A 92 7.57 4.74 23.90
CA GLN A 92 8.57 3.85 24.49
C GLN A 92 7.97 2.52 24.94
N LEU A 93 6.78 2.54 25.57
CA LEU A 93 6.06 1.33 25.95
C LEU A 93 5.61 0.53 24.74
N ASP A 94 5.31 1.20 23.63
CA ASP A 94 5.06 0.54 22.35
C ASP A 94 6.31 -0.15 21.83
N ALA A 95 7.42 0.58 21.75
CA ALA A 95 8.71 0.04 21.31
C ALA A 95 9.17 -1.14 22.18
N LEU A 96 9.01 -1.06 23.51
CA LEU A 96 9.35 -2.14 24.44
C LEU A 96 8.44 -3.36 24.28
N TYR A 97 7.15 -3.15 24.02
CA TYR A 97 6.24 -4.25 23.75
C TYR A 97 6.63 -4.98 22.46
N TYR A 98 6.96 -4.23 21.41
CA TYR A 98 7.48 -4.79 20.16
C TYR A 98 8.83 -5.51 20.39
N SER A 99 9.80 -4.90 21.07
CA SER A 99 11.11 -5.52 21.32
C SER A 99 11.03 -6.74 22.24
N SER A 100 10.17 -6.71 23.25
CA SER A 100 9.95 -7.85 24.15
C SER A 100 9.25 -9.00 23.43
N SER A 101 8.33 -8.71 22.51
CA SER A 101 7.69 -9.75 21.69
C SER A 101 8.65 -10.35 20.67
N ALA A 102 9.56 -9.54 20.10
CA ALA A 102 10.59 -10.01 19.18
C ALA A 102 11.68 -10.82 19.91
N SER A 103 12.08 -10.42 21.13
CA SER A 103 13.10 -11.12 21.93
C SER A 103 12.57 -12.34 22.69
N ALA A 104 11.25 -12.49 22.81
CA ALA A 104 10.62 -13.68 23.39
C ALA A 104 10.51 -14.83 22.36
N VAL A 105 10.85 -14.59 21.10
CA VAL A 105 11.21 -15.66 20.16
C VAL A 105 12.58 -16.17 20.63
N PRO A 106 12.71 -17.45 21.03
CA PRO A 106 14.01 -18.02 21.29
C PRO A 106 14.82 -17.90 20.00
N ASP A 107 15.92 -17.15 20.05
CA ASP A 107 17.04 -17.34 19.15
C ASP A 107 17.52 -18.76 19.42
N ASP A 108 17.04 -19.70 18.59
CA ASP A 108 17.39 -21.11 18.63
C ASP A 108 18.88 -21.21 18.28
N GLY A 109 19.70 -21.10 19.31
CA GLY A 109 21.12 -21.37 19.22
C GLY A 109 21.31 -22.85 18.92
N ASP A 110 21.80 -23.12 17.72
CA ASP A 110 22.54 -24.33 17.35
C ASP A 110 21.89 -25.68 17.73
N ASP A 111 20.82 -26.10 17.05
CA ASP A 111 20.53 -27.52 16.85
C ASP A 111 19.90 -27.75 15.45
N GLU A 112 20.77 -28.08 14.50
CA GLU A 112 20.47 -28.58 13.15
C GLU A 112 19.81 -29.97 13.17
N GLU A 113 18.68 -30.18 13.88
CA GLU A 113 17.89 -31.42 13.72
C GLU A 113 16.46 -31.41 14.32
N ALA A 114 15.56 -30.50 13.92
CA ALA A 114 14.11 -30.76 13.96
C ALA A 114 13.31 -29.69 13.19
N GLY A 115 12.79 -30.05 12.01
CA GLY A 115 11.96 -29.17 11.18
C GLY A 115 10.57 -28.88 11.77
N LEU A 116 10.49 -27.90 12.66
CA LEU A 116 9.26 -27.15 12.96
C LEU A 116 9.65 -25.68 13.18
N GLU A 117 9.67 -24.90 12.10
CA GLU A 117 9.79 -23.43 12.13
C GLU A 117 8.65 -22.84 12.97
N GLY A 118 8.88 -22.71 14.26
CA GLY A 118 8.00 -22.03 15.20
C GLY A 118 8.08 -20.52 15.02
N VAL A 119 7.62 -20.01 13.88
CA VAL A 119 7.28 -18.58 13.72
C VAL A 119 5.96 -18.37 14.46
N GLY A 120 6.05 -18.28 15.78
CA GLY A 120 4.92 -17.96 16.65
C GLY A 120 4.32 -16.62 16.21
N VAL A 121 3.05 -16.65 15.83
CA VAL A 121 2.26 -15.45 15.54
C VAL A 121 2.14 -14.68 16.83
N ASN A 122 3.00 -13.69 17.02
CA ASN A 122 2.95 -12.84 18.19
C ASN A 122 1.66 -12.00 18.14
N THR A 123 1.12 -11.65 19.31
CA THR A 123 -0.06 -10.75 19.40
C THR A 123 0.16 -9.37 18.77
N ALA A 124 1.42 -9.03 18.44
CA ALA A 124 1.85 -7.82 17.76
C ALA A 124 2.22 -8.03 16.28
N SER A 125 2.19 -9.26 15.74
CA SER A 125 2.53 -9.52 14.34
C SER A 125 1.47 -8.91 13.43
N ASP A 126 1.89 -8.12 12.44
CA ASP A 126 0.97 -7.51 11.49
C ASP A 126 0.34 -8.59 10.60
N LEU A 127 -0.96 -8.81 10.78
CA LEU A 127 -1.74 -9.77 9.98
C LEU A 127 -2.00 -9.27 8.56
N ALA A 128 -1.47 -8.10 8.18
CA ALA A 128 -1.43 -7.65 6.79
C ALA A 128 -0.16 -8.11 6.04
N ASP A 129 0.86 -8.63 6.73
CA ASP A 129 2.09 -9.06 6.09
C ASP A 129 1.95 -10.44 5.45
N GLU A 130 2.32 -10.54 4.18
CA GLU A 130 2.20 -11.78 3.39
C GLU A 130 2.93 -12.96 4.03
N LYS A 131 4.12 -12.71 4.58
CA LYS A 131 4.97 -13.73 5.22
C LYS A 131 4.32 -14.32 6.46
N ILE A 132 3.69 -13.46 7.27
CA ILE A 132 3.00 -13.85 8.50
C ILE A 132 1.73 -14.62 8.14
N ILE A 133 0.96 -14.15 7.14
CA ILE A 133 -0.24 -14.85 6.68
C ILE A 133 0.11 -16.25 6.16
N SER A 134 1.21 -16.40 5.43
CA SER A 134 1.65 -17.71 4.93
C SER A 134 2.20 -18.65 6.01
N SER A 135 2.71 -18.11 7.11
CA SER A 135 3.22 -18.91 8.23
C SER A 135 2.11 -19.33 9.20
N LEU A 136 0.87 -18.88 9.01
CA LEU A 136 -0.26 -19.27 9.85
C LEU A 136 -0.58 -20.76 9.65
N PRO A 137 -0.66 -21.56 10.73
CA PRO A 137 -1.14 -22.93 10.65
C PRO A 137 -2.57 -22.94 10.10
N SER A 138 -2.89 -23.91 9.24
CA SER A 138 -4.26 -24.09 8.73
C SER A 138 -5.22 -24.61 9.80
N THR A 139 -4.69 -25.29 10.82
CA THR A 139 -5.45 -25.86 11.94
C THR A 139 -4.89 -25.41 13.28
N TRP A 140 -5.76 -25.07 14.23
CA TRP A 140 -5.36 -24.73 15.59
C TRP A 140 -5.13 -26.00 16.42
N GLU A 141 -3.89 -26.26 16.82
CA GLU A 141 -3.47 -27.55 17.41
C GLU A 141 -3.67 -27.68 18.93
N SER A 142 -4.19 -26.66 19.63
CA SER A 142 -4.37 -26.77 21.09
C SER A 142 -5.41 -27.83 21.47
N GLN A 143 -4.93 -28.87 22.14
CA GLN A 143 -5.70 -30.08 22.50
C GLN A 143 -6.85 -29.82 23.51
N GLU A 144 -6.82 -28.68 24.20
CA GLU A 144 -7.78 -28.30 25.25
C GLU A 144 -8.96 -27.43 24.78
N GLN A 145 -8.94 -26.94 23.54
CA GLN A 145 -9.95 -25.98 23.06
C GLN A 145 -11.20 -26.63 22.44
N GLU A 146 -12.35 -25.96 22.58
CA GLU A 146 -13.62 -26.37 21.97
C GLU A 146 -13.51 -26.48 20.43
N GLU A 147 -14.07 -27.54 19.84
CA GLU A 147 -14.10 -27.79 18.39
C GLU A 147 -14.61 -26.57 17.58
N LYS A 148 -15.58 -25.83 18.15
CA LYS A 148 -16.14 -24.61 17.58
C LYS A 148 -15.12 -23.49 17.40
N GLU A 149 -14.12 -23.39 18.27
CA GLU A 149 -13.07 -22.38 18.14
C GLU A 149 -12.06 -22.74 17.04
N ARG A 150 -11.83 -24.05 16.84
CA ARG A 150 -10.98 -24.56 15.74
C ARG A 150 -11.62 -24.31 14.38
N GLU A 151 -12.93 -24.54 14.25
CA GLU A 151 -13.68 -24.23 13.02
C GLU A 151 -13.64 -22.74 12.70
N LYS A 152 -13.89 -21.88 13.70
CA LYS A 152 -13.80 -20.41 13.53
C LYS A 152 -12.42 -19.96 13.12
N TYR A 153 -11.37 -20.52 13.73
CA TYR A 153 -9.99 -20.21 13.35
C TYR A 153 -9.72 -20.60 11.89
N ALA A 154 -10.08 -21.81 11.48
CA ALA A 154 -9.89 -22.28 10.10
C ALA A 154 -10.65 -21.40 9.09
N GLU A 155 -11.89 -21.00 9.43
CA GLU A 155 -12.67 -20.06 8.61
C GLU A 155 -11.94 -18.72 8.47
N LEU A 156 -11.48 -18.13 9.58
CA LEU A 156 -10.78 -16.84 9.56
C LEU A 156 -9.45 -16.90 8.78
N VAL A 157 -8.66 -17.95 8.95
CA VAL A 157 -7.41 -18.15 8.19
C VAL A 157 -7.70 -18.30 6.69
N SER A 158 -8.78 -19.00 6.33
CA SER A 158 -9.18 -19.12 4.92
C SER A 158 -9.59 -17.76 4.33
N GLN A 159 -10.32 -16.94 5.09
CA GLN A 159 -10.72 -15.59 4.68
C GLN A 159 -9.51 -14.66 4.54
N LEU A 160 -8.56 -14.71 5.48
CA LEU A 160 -7.33 -13.93 5.42
C LEU A 160 -6.50 -14.29 4.18
N ASN A 161 -6.34 -15.58 3.89
CA ASN A 161 -5.64 -16.05 2.70
C ASN A 161 -6.33 -15.58 1.41
N ALA A 162 -7.67 -15.64 1.34
CA ALA A 162 -8.43 -15.17 0.18
C ALA A 162 -8.27 -13.65 -0.04
N LEU A 163 -8.32 -12.86 1.04
CA LEU A 163 -8.10 -11.40 0.96
C LEU A 163 -6.66 -11.06 0.56
N ASN A 164 -5.67 -11.79 1.08
CA ASN A 164 -4.26 -11.64 0.70
C ASN A 164 -4.07 -11.93 -0.81
N GLN A 165 -4.70 -12.99 -1.33
CA GLN A 165 -4.67 -13.30 -2.75
C GLN A 165 -5.27 -12.17 -3.60
N GLN A 166 -6.44 -11.64 -3.22
CA GLN A 166 -7.05 -10.50 -3.91
C GLN A 166 -6.12 -9.28 -3.90
N ARG A 167 -5.48 -8.99 -2.77
CA ARG A 167 -4.51 -7.90 -2.66
C ARG A 167 -3.35 -8.11 -3.64
N LYS A 168 -2.72 -9.29 -3.69
CA LYS A 168 -1.64 -9.60 -4.64
C LYS A 168 -2.06 -9.43 -6.10
N GLU A 169 -3.29 -9.84 -6.45
CA GLU A 169 -3.82 -9.63 -7.79
C GLU A 169 -3.90 -8.13 -8.13
N THR A 170 -4.42 -7.31 -7.21
CA THR A 170 -4.51 -5.85 -7.42
C THR A 170 -3.14 -5.18 -7.51
N GLU A 171 -2.18 -5.60 -6.68
CA GLU A 171 -0.80 -5.11 -6.72
C GLU A 171 -0.11 -5.50 -8.04
N SER A 172 -0.34 -6.73 -8.53
CA SER A 172 0.20 -7.16 -9.83
C SER A 172 -0.40 -6.35 -11.00
N ARG A 173 -1.69 -5.98 -10.92
CA ARG A 173 -2.33 -5.12 -11.92
C ARG A 173 -1.76 -3.71 -11.87
N LEU A 174 -1.57 -3.14 -10.68
CA LEU A 174 -0.91 -1.85 -10.52
C LEU A 174 0.52 -1.87 -11.03
N ALA A 175 1.30 -2.91 -10.75
CA ALA A 175 2.66 -3.06 -11.24
C ALA A 175 2.71 -3.09 -12.78
N LYS A 176 1.79 -3.82 -13.42
CA LYS A 176 1.64 -3.83 -14.89
C LYS A 176 1.29 -2.44 -15.44
N LEU A 177 0.36 -1.73 -14.81
CA LEU A 177 -0.03 -0.39 -15.23
C LEU A 177 1.10 0.63 -15.07
N HIS A 178 1.85 0.57 -13.96
CA HIS A 178 3.02 1.41 -13.75
C HIS A 178 4.15 1.07 -14.73
N HIS A 179 4.33 -0.19 -15.08
CA HIS A 179 5.28 -0.59 -16.11
C HIS A 179 4.87 -0.05 -17.49
N LEU A 180 3.60 -0.13 -17.86
CA LEU A 180 3.10 0.51 -19.08
C LEU A 180 3.25 2.04 -19.02
N GLN A 181 2.98 2.65 -17.87
CA GLN A 181 3.17 4.07 -17.67
C GLN A 181 4.65 4.47 -17.86
N SER A 182 5.60 3.68 -17.34
CA SER A 182 7.03 3.96 -17.53
C SER A 182 7.48 3.75 -18.98
N LEU A 183 6.87 2.82 -19.72
CA LEU A 183 7.09 2.67 -21.16
C LEU A 183 6.47 3.82 -21.97
N LEU A 184 5.36 4.40 -21.50
CA LEU A 184 4.70 5.53 -22.13
C LEU A 184 5.31 6.88 -21.74
N GLN A 185 6.02 6.97 -20.62
CA GLN A 185 6.65 8.19 -20.12
C GLN A 185 7.56 8.89 -21.17
N PRO A 186 8.37 8.19 -21.97
CA PRO A 186 9.15 8.80 -23.05
C PRO A 186 8.31 9.39 -24.20
N PHE A 187 7.07 8.92 -24.39
CA PHE A 187 6.18 9.39 -25.45
C PHE A 187 5.29 10.57 -25.04
N VAL A 188 5.34 11.00 -23.77
CA VAL A 188 4.56 12.14 -23.28
C VAL A 188 4.94 13.45 -23.99
N PRO A 189 6.23 13.77 -24.23
CA PRO A 189 6.60 14.77 -25.21
C PRO A 189 6.71 14.14 -26.61
N ALA A 190 5.56 13.79 -27.21
CA ALA A 190 5.50 13.15 -28.53
C ALA A 190 6.21 13.98 -29.63
N GLN A 191 6.23 15.30 -29.49
CA GLN A 191 6.90 16.22 -30.42
C GLN A 191 8.43 16.19 -30.36
N GLU A 192 9.04 15.81 -29.23
CA GLU A 192 10.51 15.84 -29.05
C GLU A 192 11.15 14.46 -29.21
N ASN A 193 10.45 13.39 -28.82
CA ASN A 193 11.01 12.03 -28.75
C ASN A 193 10.58 11.08 -29.87
N VAL A 194 9.55 11.41 -30.64
CA VAL A 194 9.14 10.61 -31.81
C VAL A 194 9.88 11.12 -33.04
N GLN A 195 10.53 10.22 -33.76
CA GLN A 195 11.27 10.57 -34.97
C GLN A 195 10.37 11.33 -35.95
N GLN A 196 10.79 12.54 -36.34
CA GLN A 196 10.05 13.41 -37.27
C GLN A 196 9.85 12.79 -38.67
N ASN A 197 10.59 11.73 -38.99
CA ASN A 197 10.56 11.02 -40.27
C ASN A 197 9.55 9.86 -40.32
N LEU A 198 8.73 9.62 -39.28
CA LEU A 198 7.60 8.71 -39.44
C LEU A 198 6.64 9.31 -40.47
N VAL A 199 6.21 8.47 -41.43
CA VAL A 199 5.17 8.77 -42.43
C VAL A 199 3.84 8.97 -41.71
N THR A 200 3.70 10.13 -41.08
CA THR A 200 2.43 10.62 -40.57
C THR A 200 1.64 11.15 -41.76
N LYS A 201 0.32 10.97 -41.77
CA LYS A 201 -0.55 11.65 -42.73
C LYS A 201 -0.28 13.16 -42.61
N ASN A 202 0.13 13.80 -43.70
CA ASN A 202 0.62 15.18 -43.81
C ASN A 202 2.08 15.42 -43.34
N GLY A 203 2.94 14.41 -43.40
CA GLY A 203 4.38 14.60 -43.17
C GLY A 203 5.09 15.32 -44.33
N GLU A 204 6.23 15.94 -44.06
CA GLU A 204 7.03 16.68 -45.07
C GLU A 204 7.36 15.81 -46.30
N ILE A 205 7.58 14.51 -46.09
CA ILE A 205 7.83 13.54 -47.16
C ILE A 205 6.59 13.31 -48.03
N GLU A 206 5.38 13.31 -47.46
CA GLU A 206 4.14 13.18 -48.24
C GLU A 206 3.87 14.44 -49.07
N GLU A 207 4.17 15.62 -48.53
CA GLU A 207 4.12 16.87 -49.29
C GLU A 207 5.11 16.85 -50.45
N GLU A 208 6.37 16.45 -50.23
CA GLU A 208 7.37 16.32 -51.29
C GLU A 208 6.98 15.25 -52.32
N LEU A 209 6.44 14.10 -51.90
CA LEU A 209 5.92 13.08 -52.82
C LEU A 209 4.71 13.58 -53.62
N SER A 210 3.86 14.42 -53.04
CA SER A 210 2.73 15.05 -53.75
C SER A 210 3.22 16.04 -54.81
N LYS A 211 4.23 16.86 -54.49
CA LYS A 211 4.91 17.74 -55.45
C LYS A 211 5.59 16.93 -56.56
N MET A 212 6.22 15.81 -56.20
CA MET A 212 6.88 14.91 -57.14
C MET A 212 5.87 14.23 -58.08
N ARG A 213 4.70 13.79 -57.60
CA ARG A 213 3.60 13.29 -58.45
C ARG A 213 3.08 14.35 -59.39
N MET A 214 2.93 15.59 -58.93
CA MET A 214 2.48 16.70 -59.77
C MET A 214 3.52 17.04 -60.86
N LEU A 215 4.80 17.03 -60.51
CA LEU A 215 5.90 17.20 -61.46
C LEU A 215 5.97 16.04 -62.47
N LEU A 216 5.83 14.79 -62.03
CA LEU A 216 5.77 13.61 -62.91
C LEU A 216 4.59 13.66 -63.87
N ALA A 217 3.40 14.08 -63.42
CA ALA A 217 2.24 14.26 -64.29
C ALA A 217 2.50 15.36 -65.34
N ARG A 218 3.16 16.45 -64.95
CA ARG A 218 3.46 17.58 -65.84
C ARG A 218 4.58 17.26 -66.84
N VAL A 219 5.61 16.54 -66.40
CA VAL A 219 6.71 16.06 -67.25
C VAL A 219 6.19 14.97 -68.19
N GLY A 220 5.41 14.01 -67.69
CA GLY A 220 4.78 12.97 -68.51
C GLY A 220 3.83 13.54 -69.56
N GLY A 221 3.03 14.55 -69.20
CA GLY A 221 2.16 15.24 -70.16
C GLY A 221 2.93 16.04 -71.22
N ARG A 222 4.06 16.68 -70.85
CA ARG A 222 4.87 17.47 -71.78
C ARG A 222 5.76 16.59 -72.68
N VAL A 223 6.23 15.45 -72.19
CA VAL A 223 6.93 14.42 -72.99
C VAL A 223 5.95 13.71 -73.92
N GLY A 224 4.73 13.41 -73.46
CA GLY A 224 3.68 12.84 -74.31
C GLY A 224 3.24 13.78 -75.43
N ALA A 225 3.20 15.10 -75.18
CA ALA A 225 2.92 16.09 -76.22
C ALA A 225 4.04 16.17 -77.29
N LEU A 226 5.31 16.08 -76.88
CA LEU A 226 6.45 16.05 -77.81
C LEU A 226 6.53 14.77 -78.64
N VAL A 227 6.12 13.62 -78.08
CA VAL A 227 6.03 12.35 -78.81
C VAL A 227 4.80 12.29 -79.72
N GLY A 228 3.71 12.99 -79.36
CA GLY A 228 2.49 13.07 -80.18
C GLY A 228 2.56 14.05 -81.36
N GLU A 229 3.52 14.99 -81.37
CA GLU A 229 3.74 15.90 -82.51
C GLU A 229 4.57 15.26 -83.64
N ASP A 230 5.20 14.09 -83.42
CA ASP A 230 6.01 13.38 -84.43
C ASP A 230 5.24 12.26 -85.18
N GLU A 231 4.01 11.93 -84.77
CA GLU A 231 3.16 10.90 -85.43
C GLU A 231 2.06 11.50 -86.34
N GLY A 232 2.34 12.63 -86.99
CA GLY A 232 1.39 13.33 -87.87
C GLY A 232 1.56 13.09 -89.38
N ASN A 233 2.58 12.36 -89.84
CA ASN A 233 2.81 12.23 -91.28
C ASN A 233 3.60 10.97 -91.66
N SER A 234 2.92 9.83 -91.86
CA SER A 234 3.23 8.85 -92.90
C SER A 234 2.16 7.75 -92.98
N SER A 235 1.38 7.85 -94.05
CA SER A 235 0.65 6.74 -94.66
C SER A 235 1.61 5.61 -95.08
N SER A 236 1.27 4.35 -94.75
CA SER A 236 1.64 3.10 -95.45
C SER A 236 1.84 1.99 -94.42
N GLY A 237 0.96 1.00 -94.37
CA GLY A 237 1.43 -0.32 -94.78
C GLY A 237 0.70 -1.44 -94.06
N SER A 238 -0.32 -1.98 -94.73
CA SER A 238 -0.83 -3.33 -94.55
C SER A 238 0.33 -4.35 -94.61
N LEU A 239 0.34 -5.38 -93.76
CA LEU A 239 0.61 -6.79 -94.10
C LEU A 239 0.94 -7.67 -92.87
N PHE A 240 0.46 -8.92 -92.93
CA PHE A 240 0.56 -10.06 -91.99
C PHE A 240 -0.47 -10.09 -90.87
N SER A 241 -1.16 -11.19 -90.56
CA SER A 241 -1.33 -12.52 -91.18
C SER A 241 -2.35 -13.24 -90.30
N GLU A 242 -3.28 -13.95 -90.91
CA GLU A 242 -4.06 -15.03 -90.31
C GLU A 242 -3.17 -15.98 -89.49
N ARG A 243 -3.58 -16.35 -88.26
CA ARG A 243 -3.30 -17.69 -87.69
C ARG A 243 -4.21 -18.01 -86.48
N ASP A 244 -4.96 -19.08 -86.67
CA ASP A 244 -5.77 -19.87 -85.73
C ASP A 244 -4.94 -20.45 -84.57
N GLY A 245 -5.56 -20.65 -83.39
CA GLY A 245 -4.92 -21.27 -82.22
C GLY A 245 -5.64 -21.01 -80.89
N SER A 246 -6.31 -22.06 -80.42
CA SER A 246 -7.07 -22.27 -79.18
C SER A 246 -6.35 -22.02 -77.83
N GLU A 247 -7.18 -21.92 -76.77
CA GLU A 247 -6.92 -22.18 -75.34
C GLU A 247 -6.19 -21.11 -74.49
N ASP A 248 -6.92 -20.49 -73.54
CA ASP A 248 -6.66 -20.63 -72.09
C ASP A 248 -7.49 -19.64 -71.24
N LYS A 249 -8.53 -20.18 -70.59
CA LYS A 249 -9.22 -19.56 -69.44
C LYS A 249 -8.67 -20.20 -68.17
N GLU A 250 -7.65 -19.61 -67.54
CA GLU A 250 -7.34 -19.88 -66.12
C GLU A 250 -6.30 -18.89 -65.57
N LYS A 251 -6.77 -17.76 -65.03
CA LYS A 251 -5.92 -16.84 -64.22
C LYS A 251 -6.64 -16.28 -62.98
N GLY A 252 -7.68 -16.96 -62.50
CA GLY A 252 -8.45 -16.54 -61.31
C GLY A 252 -7.98 -17.15 -59.98
N ASP A 253 -7.38 -18.34 -60.00
CA ASP A 253 -7.39 -19.22 -58.80
C ASP A 253 -6.04 -19.33 -58.04
N ARG A 254 -5.04 -18.53 -58.43
CA ARG A 254 -3.69 -18.62 -57.83
C ARG A 254 -3.43 -17.70 -56.63
N MET A 255 -4.24 -16.65 -56.42
CA MET A 255 -4.02 -15.74 -55.28
C MET A 255 -4.66 -16.24 -53.97
N GLU A 256 -5.79 -16.95 -54.04
CA GLU A 256 -6.52 -17.38 -52.83
C GLU A 256 -5.84 -18.58 -52.12
N GLY A 257 -5.16 -19.44 -52.88
CA GLY A 257 -4.40 -20.57 -52.33
C GLY A 257 -3.16 -20.16 -51.51
N VAL A 258 -2.55 -19.01 -51.82
CA VAL A 258 -1.38 -18.51 -51.08
C VAL A 258 -1.83 -17.95 -49.73
N GLU A 259 -2.90 -17.17 -49.69
CA GLU A 259 -3.43 -16.58 -48.45
C GLU A 259 -3.93 -17.65 -47.46
N MET A 260 -4.55 -18.73 -47.94
CA MET A 260 -4.98 -19.83 -47.08
C MET A 260 -3.79 -20.61 -46.48
N SER A 261 -2.69 -20.72 -47.23
CA SER A 261 -1.48 -21.41 -46.76
C SER A 261 -0.71 -20.61 -45.69
N GLU A 262 -0.79 -19.28 -45.72
CA GLU A 262 -0.18 -18.39 -44.73
C GLU A 262 -0.99 -18.35 -43.44
N LYS A 263 -2.32 -18.26 -43.52
CA LYS A 263 -3.21 -18.31 -42.35
C LYS A 263 -3.04 -19.58 -41.53
N LYS A 264 -2.87 -20.73 -42.21
CA LYS A 264 -2.66 -22.03 -41.54
C LYS A 264 -1.30 -22.14 -40.84
N LYS A 265 -0.27 -21.45 -41.33
CA LYS A 265 1.05 -21.39 -40.67
C LYS A 265 1.03 -20.49 -39.43
N VAL A 266 0.30 -19.39 -39.48
CA VAL A 266 0.14 -18.48 -38.33
C VAL A 266 -0.68 -19.15 -37.21
N GLU A 267 -1.74 -19.87 -37.57
CA GLU A 267 -2.56 -20.61 -36.59
C GLU A 267 -1.76 -21.76 -35.94
N GLY A 268 -0.88 -22.43 -36.69
CA GLY A 268 0.03 -23.45 -36.15
C GLY A 268 1.10 -22.91 -35.19
N LEU A 269 1.46 -21.62 -35.28
CA LEU A 269 2.41 -20.98 -34.36
C LEU A 269 1.74 -20.43 -33.10
N LEU A 270 0.46 -20.08 -33.17
CA LEU A 270 -0.33 -19.60 -32.03
C LEU A 270 -0.86 -20.73 -31.14
N GLY A 271 -0.91 -21.98 -31.62
CA GLY A 271 -1.29 -23.16 -30.83
C GLY A 271 -0.18 -23.77 -29.98
N LEU A 272 1.02 -23.17 -29.97
CA LEU A 272 2.20 -23.68 -29.25
C LEU A 272 2.68 -22.75 -28.11
N PHE A 273 1.83 -21.81 -27.67
CA PHE A 273 2.00 -21.04 -26.44
C PHE A 273 0.77 -21.16 -25.54
#